data_AF-A0A7G5H1D5-F1
#
_entry.id   AF-A0A7G5H1D5-F1
#
_cell.length_a   1.000
_cell.length_b   1.000
_cell.length_c   1.000
_cell.angle_alpha   90.00
_cell.angle_beta   90.00
_cell.angle_gamma   90.00
#
_symmetry.space_group_name_H-M   'P 1'
#
loop_
_entity.id
_entity.type
_entity.pdbx_description
1 polymer ?
#
loop_
_entity_poly.entity_id
_entity_poly.type
_entity_poly.pdbx_seq_one_letter_code
_entity_poly.pdbx_strand_id
1 'polypeptide(L)'
;MFTTATSRGGTDISLAQWQSQFGRDLSSANSPVTYSSGNPDDDIKFTVNPTAASGQVSLDGTYRDPLSNVYSGQVTVGPYSSLILFNDGSAAASLRTADNPANAMPGLDYKYYEGNWSLLPDFSTLTAVKSGSVTIPNLTREANRTYNYALTYTGYVRVPADGSYTFYTASDDGSKLYIGSTLVVNNDGLQALTERSGTIGLKAGQHALTIQYLQGGGDQALTISYSGISLSKQTVPASAYYRVSTPCEGMYTLKSGNWSDVSVWSCGRLPTSTDVVRIMSDHTIVLNVDGTVKNLVYLGGTLHYSATTKLVIND
;
A
#
# COMPACT_ATOMS: atom_id res chain seq x y z
N MET A 1 -7.92 43.93 -5.33
CA MET A 1 -7.35 45.31 -5.31
C MET A 1 -6.26 45.35 -4.26
N PHE A 2 -4.98 45.31 -4.63
CA PHE A 2 -3.92 45.60 -3.66
C PHE A 2 -3.73 47.11 -3.64
N THR A 3 -4.18 47.72 -2.54
CA THR A 3 -3.87 49.10 -2.18
C THR A 3 -2.37 49.24 -1.99
N THR A 4 -1.82 50.23 -2.68
CA THR A 4 -0.45 50.74 -2.62
C THR A 4 0.16 50.71 -1.22
N ALA A 5 1.30 50.04 -1.07
CA ALA A 5 2.19 50.29 0.04
C ALA A 5 2.92 51.62 -0.22
N THR A 6 2.44 52.71 0.39
CA THR A 6 3.16 53.98 0.40
C THR A 6 4.45 53.83 1.21
N SER A 7 5.58 53.69 0.51
CA SER A 7 6.89 53.99 1.09
C SER A 7 7.14 55.49 0.98
N ARG A 8 7.60 56.10 2.08
CA ARG A 8 8.02 57.51 2.14
C ARG A 8 9.12 57.74 1.08
N GLY A 9 8.78 58.47 0.02
CA GLY A 9 9.75 59.19 -0.82
C GLY A 9 10.27 58.50 -2.09
N GLY A 10 9.68 57.39 -2.54
CA GLY A 10 9.99 56.82 -3.85
C GLY A 10 9.01 57.27 -4.92
N THR A 11 9.48 57.67 -6.11
CA THR A 11 8.62 57.81 -7.29
C THR A 11 8.16 56.43 -7.75
N ASP A 12 6.86 56.28 -8.01
CA ASP A 12 6.32 55.10 -8.67
C ASP A 12 6.99 54.96 -10.05
N ILE A 13 7.59 53.81 -10.31
CA ILE A 13 8.19 53.48 -11.60
C ILE A 13 7.44 52.29 -12.21
N SER A 14 7.27 52.33 -13.53
CA SER A 14 6.65 51.22 -14.27
C SER A 14 7.51 49.95 -14.18
N LEU A 15 6.90 48.78 -14.40
CA LEU A 15 7.60 47.48 -14.42
C LEU A 15 8.83 47.51 -15.34
N ALA A 16 8.69 48.10 -16.53
CA ALA A 16 9.78 48.26 -17.49
C ALA A 16 10.93 49.14 -16.97
N GLN A 17 10.58 50.26 -16.30
CA GLN A 17 11.58 51.13 -15.69
C GLN A 17 12.30 50.46 -14.52
N TRP A 18 11.57 49.72 -13.68
CA TRP A 18 12.16 48.93 -12.58
C TRP A 18 13.11 47.84 -13.12
N GLN A 19 12.70 47.07 -14.12
CA GLN A 19 13.52 46.02 -14.73
C GLN A 19 14.83 46.60 -15.32
N SER A 20 14.73 47.72 -16.03
CA SER A 20 15.88 48.41 -16.60
C SER A 20 16.81 49.01 -15.54
N GLN A 21 16.27 49.56 -14.45
CA GLN A 21 17.07 50.23 -13.43
C GLN A 21 17.85 49.25 -12.55
N PHE A 22 17.33 48.05 -12.30
CA PHE A 22 17.90 47.10 -11.36
C PHE A 22 18.53 45.86 -12.01
N GLY A 23 18.65 45.83 -13.34
CA GLY A 23 19.32 44.75 -14.07
C GLY A 23 18.71 43.36 -13.81
N ARG A 24 17.39 43.31 -13.59
CA ARG A 24 16.65 42.07 -13.35
C ARG A 24 16.19 41.45 -14.67
N ASP A 25 16.00 40.14 -14.64
CA ASP A 25 15.85 39.27 -15.82
C ASP A 25 14.80 39.76 -16.84
N LEU A 26 15.28 40.33 -17.95
CA LEU A 26 14.49 40.77 -19.11
C LEU A 26 13.86 39.60 -19.87
N SER A 27 14.25 38.36 -19.56
CA SER A 27 13.78 37.13 -20.19
C SER A 27 12.74 36.36 -19.36
N SER A 28 12.22 36.95 -18.26
CA SER A 28 11.06 36.41 -17.57
C SER A 28 9.79 36.54 -18.43
N ALA A 29 9.67 35.67 -19.42
CA ALA A 29 8.45 35.47 -20.21
C ALA A 29 7.43 34.58 -19.48
N ASN A 30 7.79 34.04 -18.30
CA ASN A 30 6.99 33.06 -17.54
C ASN A 30 6.58 33.57 -16.15
N SER A 31 5.95 34.74 -16.10
CA SER A 31 4.91 34.98 -15.11
C SER A 31 3.92 35.96 -15.72
N PRO A 32 2.65 35.56 -15.90
CA PRO A 32 1.81 35.23 -14.74
C PRO A 32 0.88 34.04 -14.98
N VAL A 33 0.71 33.15 -13.99
CA VAL A 33 -0.58 32.46 -13.89
C VAL A 33 -1.62 33.56 -13.68
N THR A 34 -2.55 33.67 -14.61
CA THR A 34 -3.61 34.68 -14.54
C THR A 34 -4.63 34.18 -13.53
N TYR A 35 -4.73 34.86 -12.38
CA TYR A 35 -5.78 34.60 -11.38
C TYR A 35 -7.14 34.75 -12.06
N SER A 36 -7.83 33.63 -12.32
CA SER A 36 -9.05 33.64 -13.14
C SER A 36 -10.25 34.26 -12.43
N SER A 37 -10.26 34.23 -11.09
CA SER A 37 -11.31 34.81 -10.25
C SER A 37 -10.95 36.18 -9.66
N GLY A 38 -9.67 36.55 -9.68
CA GLY A 38 -9.15 37.74 -8.98
C GLY A 38 -9.07 37.61 -7.45
N ASN A 39 -9.43 36.45 -6.89
CA ASN A 39 -9.25 36.12 -5.47
C ASN A 39 -8.02 35.22 -5.29
N PRO A 40 -6.94 35.69 -4.63
CA PRO A 40 -5.75 34.88 -4.38
C PRO A 40 -6.02 33.60 -3.59
N ASP A 41 -7.06 33.57 -2.75
CA ASP A 41 -7.38 32.39 -1.94
C ASP A 41 -7.83 31.18 -2.78
N ASP A 42 -8.27 31.42 -4.02
CA ASP A 42 -8.64 30.36 -4.97
C ASP A 42 -7.40 29.65 -5.51
N ASP A 43 -6.24 30.33 -5.51
CA ASP A 43 -4.98 29.85 -6.09
C ASP A 43 -3.89 29.59 -5.02
N ILE A 44 -3.99 30.21 -3.85
CA ILE A 44 -3.03 30.08 -2.75
C ILE A 44 -3.79 30.00 -1.42
N LYS A 45 -3.66 28.87 -0.72
CA LYS A 45 -4.25 28.69 0.60
C LYS A 45 -3.18 28.76 1.67
N PHE A 46 -3.29 29.72 2.57
CA PHE A 46 -2.46 29.82 3.78
C PHE A 46 -3.29 29.43 4.99
N THR A 47 -2.89 28.38 5.70
CA THR A 47 -3.57 27.99 6.95
C THR A 47 -2.59 27.94 8.11
N VAL A 48 -3.01 28.48 9.24
CA VAL A 48 -2.29 28.43 10.52
C VAL A 48 -3.12 27.67 11.53
N ASN A 49 -2.49 26.78 12.29
CA ASN A 49 -3.07 26.19 13.48
C ASN A 49 -2.37 26.74 14.73
N PRO A 50 -3.00 27.68 15.46
CA PRO A 50 -2.42 28.27 16.66
C PRO A 50 -2.69 27.46 17.94
N THR A 51 -3.19 26.23 17.84
CA THR A 51 -3.60 25.43 19.01
C THR A 51 -2.64 24.27 19.27
N ALA A 52 -2.73 23.68 20.47
CA ALA A 52 -1.98 22.50 20.87
C ALA A 52 -2.48 21.19 20.23
N ALA A 53 -3.65 21.20 19.60
CA ALA A 53 -4.23 20.04 18.91
C ALA A 53 -4.11 20.23 17.39
N SER A 54 -4.08 19.14 16.62
CA SER A 54 -4.13 19.23 15.15
C SER A 54 -5.48 19.75 14.67
N GLY A 55 -5.46 20.60 13.64
CA GLY A 55 -6.67 21.09 12.96
C GLY A 55 -6.86 20.45 11.58
N GLN A 56 -8.10 20.38 11.10
CA GLN A 56 -8.43 19.97 9.73
C GLN A 56 -8.91 21.17 8.92
N VAL A 57 -8.43 21.30 7.69
CA VAL A 57 -8.84 22.35 6.74
C VAL A 57 -9.41 21.66 5.52
N SER A 58 -10.63 22.03 5.13
CA SER A 58 -11.21 21.51 3.90
C SER A 58 -10.61 22.20 2.68
N LEU A 59 -10.35 21.41 1.64
CA LEU A 59 -9.80 21.83 0.36
C LEU A 59 -10.84 21.61 -0.72
N ASP A 60 -11.04 22.65 -1.50
CA ASP A 60 -12.01 22.81 -2.58
C ASP A 60 -11.42 22.46 -3.96
N GLY A 61 -10.16 22.00 -3.99
CA GLY A 61 -9.44 21.60 -5.20
C GLY A 61 -8.22 20.75 -4.87
N THR A 62 -7.38 20.53 -5.88
CA THR A 62 -6.04 19.99 -5.69
C THR A 62 -5.08 21.13 -5.41
N TYR A 63 -4.35 21.03 -4.32
CA TYR A 63 -3.29 21.96 -4.00
C TYR A 63 -1.94 21.24 -3.88
N ARG A 64 -0.86 21.99 -3.99
CA ARG A 64 0.51 21.52 -3.86
C ARG A 64 1.28 22.43 -2.90
N ASP A 65 2.10 21.88 -2.03
CA ASP A 65 3.01 22.69 -1.21
C ASP A 65 4.33 23.00 -1.98
N PRO A 66 5.23 23.86 -1.45
CA PRO A 66 6.53 24.13 -2.07
C PRO A 66 7.42 22.88 -2.23
N LEU A 67 7.16 21.80 -1.49
CA LEU A 67 7.89 20.54 -1.55
C LEU A 67 7.27 19.55 -2.55
N SER A 68 6.30 20.01 -3.34
CA SER A 68 5.55 19.22 -4.33
C SER A 68 4.64 18.14 -3.75
N ASN A 69 4.34 18.15 -2.45
CA ASN A 69 3.32 17.29 -1.86
C ASN A 69 1.94 17.73 -2.37
N VAL A 70 1.07 16.76 -2.69
CA VAL A 70 -0.28 17.02 -3.24
C VAL A 70 -1.34 16.86 -2.17
N TYR A 71 -2.33 17.76 -2.16
CA TYR A 71 -3.38 17.89 -1.15
C TYR A 71 -4.74 18.00 -1.82
N SER A 72 -5.76 17.28 -1.33
CA SER A 72 -7.14 17.41 -1.79
C SER A 72 -8.13 16.94 -0.72
N GLY A 73 -9.36 17.46 -0.76
CA GLY A 73 -10.41 17.13 0.21
C GLY A 73 -10.20 17.77 1.59
N GLN A 74 -9.23 17.28 2.37
CA GLN A 74 -8.84 17.88 3.65
C GLN A 74 -7.32 17.83 3.86
N VAL A 75 -6.80 18.80 4.61
CA VAL A 75 -5.42 18.82 5.11
C VAL A 75 -5.40 18.96 6.63
N THR A 76 -4.59 18.11 7.26
CA THR A 76 -4.25 18.27 8.68
C THR A 76 -3.12 19.27 8.84
N VAL A 77 -3.33 20.28 9.70
CA VAL A 77 -2.31 21.24 10.10
C VAL A 77 -1.94 20.94 11.55
N GLY A 78 -0.69 20.53 11.79
CA GLY A 78 -0.21 20.12 13.12
C GLY A 78 -0.26 21.25 14.16
N PRO A 79 -0.09 20.95 15.46
CA PRO A 79 -0.10 21.96 16.51
C PRO A 79 0.91 23.08 16.28
N TYR A 80 0.50 24.33 16.52
CA TYR A 80 1.36 25.52 16.36
C TYR A 80 2.13 25.59 15.03
N SER A 81 1.48 25.20 13.92
CA SER A 81 2.12 25.12 12.60
C SER A 81 1.36 25.92 11.54
N SER A 82 2.00 26.12 10.40
CA SER A 82 1.39 26.77 9.23
C SER A 82 1.68 25.97 7.97
N LEU A 83 0.79 26.09 6.98
CA LEU A 83 0.89 25.44 5.70
C LEU A 83 0.53 26.43 4.59
N ILE A 84 1.33 26.42 3.52
CA ILE A 84 1.05 27.12 2.28
C ILE A 84 0.83 26.12 1.16
N LEU A 85 -0.22 26.35 0.39
CA LEU A 85 -0.74 25.46 -0.63
C LEU A 85 -1.02 26.28 -1.89
N PHE A 86 -0.58 25.81 -3.04
CA PHE A 86 -0.83 26.42 -4.36
C PHE A 86 -1.82 25.54 -5.12
N ASN A 87 -2.91 26.10 -5.62
CA ASN A 87 -3.87 25.37 -6.44
C ASN A 87 -3.14 24.86 -7.69
N ASP A 88 -3.19 23.55 -7.90
CA ASP A 88 -2.49 22.88 -8.99
C ASP A 88 -3.31 22.92 -10.29
N GLY A 89 -4.50 23.55 -10.28
CA GLY A 89 -5.43 23.65 -11.42
C GLY A 89 -6.01 22.31 -11.88
N SER A 90 -5.56 21.22 -11.28
CA SER A 90 -6.01 19.86 -11.53
C SER A 90 -7.25 19.57 -10.68
N ALA A 91 -8.28 18.99 -11.29
CA ALA A 91 -9.43 18.50 -10.55
C ALA A 91 -8.95 17.63 -9.39
N ALA A 92 -9.53 17.82 -8.19
CA ALA A 92 -9.24 17.01 -7.01
C ALA A 92 -9.16 15.54 -7.43
N ALA A 93 -7.95 14.96 -7.40
CA ALA A 93 -7.78 13.56 -7.74
C ALA A 93 -8.71 12.78 -6.81
N SER A 94 -9.77 12.20 -7.37
CA SER A 94 -10.81 11.55 -6.58
C SER A 94 -10.14 10.48 -5.74
N LEU A 95 -10.20 10.63 -4.41
CA LEU A 95 -9.61 9.67 -3.50
C LEU A 95 -10.23 8.31 -3.78
N ARG A 96 -9.38 7.29 -4.01
CA ARG A 96 -9.85 5.92 -4.16
C ARG A 96 -10.62 5.53 -2.90
N THR A 97 -11.85 5.04 -3.07
CA THR A 97 -12.63 4.46 -1.98
C THR A 97 -11.96 3.18 -1.48
N ALA A 98 -11.91 2.99 -0.16
CA ALA A 98 -11.37 1.78 0.44
C ALA A 98 -12.23 0.54 0.11
N ASP A 99 -11.57 -0.59 -0.11
CA ASP A 99 -12.20 -1.88 -0.46
C ASP A 99 -12.82 -2.56 0.78
N ASN A 100 -12.18 -2.46 1.94
CA ASN A 100 -12.66 -2.97 3.25
C ASN A 100 -13.32 -4.37 3.20
N PRO A 101 -12.59 -5.43 2.82
CA PRO A 101 -13.18 -6.76 2.68
C PRO A 101 -13.68 -7.34 4.02
N ALA A 102 -14.83 -8.03 3.98
CA ALA A 102 -15.54 -8.54 5.16
C ALA A 102 -14.77 -9.56 6.03
N ASN A 103 -13.74 -10.22 5.47
CA ASN A 103 -12.95 -11.26 6.15
C ASN A 103 -11.45 -10.91 6.20
N ALA A 104 -11.14 -9.63 6.41
CA ALA A 104 -9.76 -9.17 6.55
C ALA A 104 -9.10 -9.74 7.80
N MET A 105 -7.92 -10.35 7.64
CA MET A 105 -7.05 -10.79 8.72
C MET A 105 -5.61 -10.31 8.49
N PRO A 106 -4.77 -10.20 9.53
CA PRO A 106 -3.41 -9.67 9.38
C PRO A 106 -2.54 -10.46 8.37
N GLY A 107 -1.70 -9.74 7.63
CA GLY A 107 -0.69 -10.30 6.72
C GLY A 107 -1.01 -10.17 5.23
N LEU A 108 -0.21 -10.80 4.38
CA LEU A 108 -0.35 -10.88 2.92
C LEU A 108 -0.25 -12.33 2.47
N ASP A 109 -0.88 -12.66 1.34
CA ASP A 109 -0.59 -13.90 0.63
C ASP A 109 0.59 -13.69 -0.31
N TYR A 110 1.43 -14.70 -0.51
CA TYR A 110 2.52 -14.66 -1.47
C TYR A 110 2.50 -15.86 -2.42
N LYS A 111 3.04 -15.64 -3.62
CA LYS A 111 3.39 -16.68 -4.59
C LYS A 111 4.83 -16.46 -5.05
N TYR A 112 5.56 -17.55 -5.16
CA TYR A 112 6.95 -17.62 -5.57
C TYR A 112 7.08 -18.36 -6.90
N TYR A 113 7.90 -17.82 -7.77
CA TYR A 113 8.10 -18.25 -9.15
C TYR A 113 9.59 -18.35 -9.44
N GLU A 114 9.96 -19.26 -10.34
CA GLU A 114 11.35 -19.48 -10.74
C GLU A 114 11.48 -19.25 -12.25
N GLY A 115 12.50 -18.52 -12.67
CA GLY A 115 12.74 -18.20 -14.06
C GLY A 115 13.78 -17.11 -14.23
N ASN A 116 14.33 -17.02 -15.44
CA ASN A 116 15.35 -16.03 -15.78
C ASN A 116 14.69 -14.88 -16.54
N TRP A 117 14.57 -13.73 -15.87
CA TRP A 117 13.96 -12.53 -16.42
C TRP A 117 14.81 -11.30 -16.09
N SER A 118 14.82 -10.34 -17.01
CA SER A 118 15.44 -9.02 -16.80
C SER A 118 14.43 -7.93 -16.42
N LEU A 119 13.13 -8.25 -16.50
CA LEU A 119 11.98 -7.44 -16.11
C LEU A 119 10.94 -8.34 -15.45
N LEU A 120 10.07 -7.79 -14.60
CA LEU A 120 8.99 -8.55 -13.99
C LEU A 120 8.14 -9.27 -15.07
N PRO A 121 7.94 -10.59 -14.94
CA PRO A 121 7.20 -11.36 -15.93
C PRO A 121 5.69 -11.11 -15.82
N ASP A 122 4.94 -11.56 -16.83
CA ASP A 122 3.49 -11.69 -16.73
C ASP A 122 3.13 -12.88 -15.84
N PHE A 123 2.91 -12.63 -14.55
CA PHE A 123 2.56 -13.63 -13.55
C PHE A 123 1.25 -14.38 -13.84
N SER A 124 0.37 -13.86 -14.70
CA SER A 124 -0.87 -14.55 -15.07
C SER A 124 -0.62 -15.80 -15.92
N THR A 125 0.55 -15.86 -16.57
CA THR A 125 0.99 -16.96 -17.43
C THR A 125 1.83 -18.00 -16.67
N LEU A 126 2.18 -17.73 -15.42
CA LEU A 126 3.12 -18.54 -14.64
C LEU A 126 2.41 -19.40 -13.59
N THR A 127 2.94 -20.61 -13.41
CA THR A 127 2.57 -21.48 -12.27
C THR A 127 3.49 -21.20 -11.10
N ALA A 128 2.92 -20.90 -9.94
CA ALA A 128 3.71 -20.69 -8.72
C ALA A 128 4.34 -22.01 -8.25
N VAL A 129 5.63 -21.98 -7.92
CA VAL A 129 6.38 -23.11 -7.35
C VAL A 129 6.07 -23.27 -5.87
N LYS A 130 5.80 -22.16 -5.17
CA LYS A 130 5.49 -22.11 -3.75
C LYS A 130 4.52 -20.96 -3.49
N SER A 131 3.66 -21.12 -2.49
CA SER A 131 2.76 -20.07 -2.05
C SER A 131 2.49 -20.19 -0.55
N GLY A 132 1.95 -19.14 0.05
CA GLY A 132 1.57 -19.15 1.46
C GLY A 132 1.18 -17.76 1.93
N SER A 133 1.26 -17.53 3.24
CA SER A 133 0.98 -16.22 3.84
C SER A 133 2.13 -15.75 4.74
N VAL A 134 2.25 -14.43 4.87
CA VAL A 134 3.30 -13.74 5.65
C VAL A 134 2.71 -12.54 6.39
N THR A 135 3.35 -12.10 7.48
CA THR A 135 2.97 -10.86 8.17
C THR A 135 3.58 -9.63 7.50
N ILE A 136 4.79 -9.78 6.96
CA ILE A 136 5.54 -8.79 6.17
C ILE A 136 6.31 -9.53 5.07
N PRO A 137 6.60 -8.89 3.91
CA PRO A 137 7.51 -9.45 2.91
C PRO A 137 8.88 -9.81 3.49
N ASN A 138 9.39 -11.01 3.18
CA ASN A 138 10.66 -11.56 3.67
C ASN A 138 11.30 -12.50 2.62
N LEU A 139 12.11 -11.91 1.73
CA LEU A 139 12.70 -12.61 0.59
C LEU A 139 13.42 -13.92 0.95
N THR A 140 14.16 -13.96 2.07
CA THR A 140 14.95 -15.14 2.46
C THR A 140 14.09 -16.31 2.95
N ARG A 141 12.87 -16.05 3.45
CA ARG A 141 11.94 -17.10 3.88
C ARG A 141 11.05 -17.58 2.73
N GLU A 142 10.63 -16.68 1.86
CA GLU A 142 9.71 -17.02 0.77
C GLU A 142 10.42 -17.63 -0.43
N ALA A 143 11.61 -17.17 -0.79
CA ALA A 143 12.36 -17.70 -1.92
C ALA A 143 13.02 -19.06 -1.60
N ASN A 144 13.08 -19.93 -2.61
CA ASN A 144 13.82 -21.21 -2.53
C ASN A 144 15.23 -21.10 -3.13
N ARG A 145 15.47 -20.08 -3.97
CA ARG A 145 16.73 -19.81 -4.66
C ARG A 145 17.27 -18.45 -4.27
N THR A 146 18.56 -18.25 -4.50
CA THR A 146 19.20 -16.94 -4.33
C THR A 146 19.02 -16.02 -5.54
N TYR A 147 18.84 -16.60 -6.74
CA TYR A 147 18.72 -15.87 -8.01
C TYR A 147 17.66 -16.48 -8.92
N ASN A 148 17.29 -15.73 -9.96
CA ASN A 148 16.36 -16.16 -11.01
C ASN A 148 15.01 -16.58 -10.43
N TYR A 149 14.44 -15.69 -9.64
CA TYR A 149 13.14 -15.91 -9.02
C TYR A 149 12.32 -14.62 -8.99
N ALA A 150 11.01 -14.76 -8.84
CA ALA A 150 10.10 -13.65 -8.65
C ALA A 150 9.08 -13.97 -7.55
N LEU A 151 8.57 -12.93 -6.90
CA LEU A 151 7.57 -13.01 -5.85
C LEU A 151 6.42 -12.05 -6.16
N THR A 152 5.20 -12.49 -5.88
CA THR A 152 4.05 -11.60 -5.76
C THR A 152 3.52 -11.66 -4.34
N TYR A 153 3.31 -10.52 -3.70
CA TYR A 153 2.54 -10.40 -2.47
C TYR A 153 1.22 -9.71 -2.78
N THR A 154 0.11 -10.32 -2.36
CA THR A 154 -1.25 -9.82 -2.59
C THR A 154 -2.01 -9.74 -1.30
N GLY A 155 -2.79 -8.67 -1.14
CA GLY A 155 -3.63 -8.46 0.02
C GLY A 155 -4.15 -7.03 0.01
N TYR A 156 -4.05 -6.37 1.15
CA TYR A 156 -4.54 -5.03 1.39
C TYR A 156 -3.58 -4.28 2.30
N VAL A 157 -3.46 -2.98 2.08
CA VAL A 157 -2.81 -2.04 2.99
C VAL A 157 -3.87 -1.14 3.60
N ARG A 158 -3.85 -0.99 4.92
CA ARG A 158 -4.72 -0.04 5.63
C ARG A 158 -4.03 1.30 5.77
N VAL A 159 -4.71 2.35 5.36
CA VAL A 159 -4.31 3.74 5.63
C VAL A 159 -5.22 4.37 6.68
N PRO A 160 -4.68 5.15 7.63
CA PRO A 160 -5.43 5.59 8.81
C PRO A 160 -6.37 6.78 8.56
N ALA A 161 -6.13 7.57 7.51
CA ALA A 161 -6.87 8.79 7.22
C ALA A 161 -7.03 9.01 5.71
N ASP A 162 -8.03 9.80 5.32
CA ASP A 162 -8.15 10.30 3.96
C ASP A 162 -6.94 11.17 3.60
N GLY A 163 -6.45 11.06 2.36
CA GLY A 163 -5.45 11.99 1.84
C GLY A 163 -4.58 11.40 0.74
N SER A 164 -3.56 12.19 0.38
CA SER A 164 -2.52 11.78 -0.55
C SER A 164 -1.46 10.95 0.18
N TYR A 165 -1.16 9.77 -0.35
CA TYR A 165 -0.12 8.87 0.15
C TYR A 165 0.95 8.65 -0.91
N THR A 166 2.21 8.78 -0.51
CA THR A 166 3.35 8.38 -1.33
C THR A 166 3.82 7.02 -0.88
N PHE A 167 3.82 6.04 -1.78
CA PHE A 167 4.40 4.73 -1.56
C PHE A 167 5.81 4.68 -2.13
N TYR A 168 6.67 3.91 -1.48
CA TYR A 168 8.06 3.73 -1.86
C TYR A 168 8.37 2.24 -1.93
N THR A 169 9.15 1.85 -2.93
CA THR A 169 9.79 0.54 -3.00
C THR A 169 11.29 0.78 -3.09
N ALA A 170 12.05 0.28 -2.13
CA ALA A 170 13.50 0.13 -2.24
C ALA A 170 13.77 -1.34 -2.56
N SER A 171 14.28 -1.64 -3.76
CA SER A 171 14.51 -3.02 -4.20
C SER A 171 15.82 -3.22 -4.93
N ASP A 172 16.35 -4.43 -4.77
CA ASP A 172 17.47 -5.04 -5.51
C ASP A 172 17.04 -6.49 -5.80
N ASP A 173 16.69 -6.91 -7.01
CA ASP A 173 16.57 -6.13 -8.24
C ASP A 173 15.22 -5.36 -8.35
N GLY A 174 14.31 -5.83 -9.20
CA GLY A 174 13.16 -5.08 -9.70
C GLY A 174 11.92 -5.23 -8.84
N SER A 175 11.10 -4.18 -8.76
CA SER A 175 9.79 -4.27 -8.11
C SER A 175 8.71 -3.37 -8.74
N LYS A 176 7.45 -3.74 -8.56
CA LYS A 176 6.28 -2.91 -8.86
C LYS A 176 5.30 -2.97 -7.70
N LEU A 177 4.69 -1.83 -7.37
CA LEU A 177 3.65 -1.74 -6.35
C LEU A 177 2.39 -1.15 -6.94
N TYR A 178 1.28 -1.84 -6.73
CA TYR A 178 -0.06 -1.45 -7.16
C TYR A 178 -0.97 -1.24 -5.95
N ILE A 179 -1.83 -0.24 -6.04
CA ILE A 179 -2.96 -0.03 -5.12
C ILE A 179 -4.24 -0.13 -5.95
N GLY A 180 -5.10 -1.10 -5.62
CA GLY A 180 -6.14 -1.56 -6.54
C GLY A 180 -5.51 -2.07 -7.85
N SER A 181 -5.98 -1.53 -8.97
CA SER A 181 -5.41 -1.77 -10.30
C SER A 181 -4.38 -0.72 -10.74
N THR A 182 -4.12 0.30 -9.93
CA THR A 182 -3.25 1.42 -10.29
C THR A 182 -1.80 1.10 -9.96
N LEU A 183 -0.91 1.13 -10.95
CA LEU A 183 0.53 1.08 -10.73
C LEU A 183 0.99 2.37 -10.07
N VAL A 184 1.39 2.29 -8.80
CA VAL A 184 1.82 3.45 -8.01
C VAL A 184 3.34 3.60 -8.06
N VAL A 185 4.08 2.50 -7.91
CA VAL A 185 5.55 2.52 -7.98
C VAL A 185 6.03 1.57 -9.04
N ASN A 186 6.82 2.07 -9.99
CA ASN A 186 7.49 1.28 -11.00
C ASN A 186 9.01 1.32 -10.80
N ASN A 187 9.54 0.28 -10.16
CA ASN A 187 10.95 0.08 -9.87
C ASN A 187 11.48 -1.18 -10.54
N ASP A 188 10.98 -1.49 -11.73
CA ASP A 188 11.28 -2.72 -12.46
C ASP A 188 12.64 -2.67 -13.16
N GLY A 189 13.20 -3.85 -13.45
CA GLY A 189 14.52 -4.05 -14.07
C GLY A 189 15.59 -4.57 -13.12
N LEU A 190 16.67 -5.11 -13.71
CA LEU A 190 17.88 -5.49 -12.99
C LEU A 190 18.66 -4.24 -12.58
N GLN A 191 18.97 -4.12 -11.29
CA GLN A 191 19.58 -2.94 -10.69
C GLN A 191 20.03 -3.25 -9.26
N ALA A 192 21.08 -2.56 -8.81
CA ALA A 192 21.39 -2.52 -7.37
C ALA A 192 20.27 -1.81 -6.58
N LEU A 193 20.29 -1.96 -5.25
CA LEU A 193 19.33 -1.34 -4.33
C LEU A 193 18.99 0.11 -4.68
N THR A 194 17.79 0.29 -5.25
CA THR A 194 17.30 1.58 -5.71
C THR A 194 15.91 1.83 -5.13
N GLU A 195 15.70 3.02 -4.58
CA GLU A 195 14.38 3.45 -4.13
C GLU A 195 13.66 4.26 -5.20
N ARG A 196 12.39 3.93 -5.46
CA ARG A 196 11.47 4.75 -6.25
C ARG A 196 10.17 4.93 -5.50
N SER A 197 9.38 5.90 -5.95
CA SER A 197 8.13 6.25 -5.30
C SER A 197 7.07 6.71 -6.29
N GLY A 198 5.84 6.75 -5.82
CA GLY A 198 4.71 7.37 -6.50
C GLY A 198 3.56 7.62 -5.54
N THR A 199 2.65 8.49 -5.97
CA THR A 199 1.62 9.06 -5.10
C THR A 199 0.23 8.67 -5.56
N ILE A 200 -0.68 8.39 -4.62
CA ILE A 200 -2.08 8.08 -4.88
C ILE A 200 -2.97 8.67 -3.77
N GLY A 201 -4.13 9.20 -4.15
CA GLY A 201 -5.15 9.67 -3.22
C GLY A 201 -6.01 8.52 -2.70
N LEU A 202 -6.11 8.35 -1.38
CA LEU A 202 -6.83 7.25 -0.73
C LEU A 202 -7.79 7.77 0.34
N LYS A 203 -8.98 7.15 0.42
CA LYS A 203 -9.85 7.23 1.60
C LYS A 203 -9.29 6.37 2.74
N ALA A 204 -9.58 6.72 3.98
CA ALA A 204 -9.25 5.89 5.15
C ALA A 204 -9.85 4.48 5.00
N GLY A 205 -9.08 3.46 5.35
CA GLY A 205 -9.49 2.06 5.25
C GLY A 205 -8.48 1.17 4.52
N GLN A 206 -8.91 -0.05 4.18
CA GLN A 206 -8.10 -1.07 3.52
C GLN A 206 -8.22 -0.95 2.00
N HIS A 207 -7.08 -0.89 1.32
CA HIS A 207 -6.99 -0.86 -0.13
C HIS A 207 -6.24 -2.08 -0.64
N ALA A 208 -6.76 -2.71 -1.69
CA ALA A 208 -6.08 -3.82 -2.34
C ALA A 208 -4.63 -3.42 -2.69
N LEU A 209 -3.69 -4.29 -2.37
CA LEU A 209 -2.26 -4.11 -2.54
C LEU A 209 -1.72 -5.29 -3.32
N THR A 210 -0.95 -4.99 -4.37
CA THR A 210 -0.09 -5.99 -5.03
C THR A 210 1.33 -5.48 -5.07
N ILE A 211 2.26 -6.26 -4.53
CA ILE A 211 3.70 -6.03 -4.64
C ILE A 211 4.26 -7.15 -5.52
N GLN A 212 5.01 -6.78 -6.54
CA GLN A 212 5.73 -7.70 -7.40
C GLN A 212 7.22 -7.45 -7.23
N TYR A 213 8.01 -8.50 -7.17
CA TYR A 213 9.47 -8.43 -6.99
C TYR A 213 10.15 -9.47 -7.88
N LEU A 214 11.31 -9.10 -8.42
CA LEU A 214 12.18 -9.91 -9.25
C LEU A 214 13.57 -9.90 -8.65
N GLN A 215 14.21 -11.07 -8.59
CA GLN A 215 15.64 -11.19 -8.35
C GLN A 215 16.31 -11.91 -9.52
N GLY A 216 17.13 -11.18 -10.27
CA GLY A 216 17.93 -11.71 -11.36
C GLY A 216 19.31 -12.20 -10.89
N GLY A 217 19.98 -11.44 -10.01
CA GLY A 217 21.33 -11.76 -9.52
C GLY A 217 21.85 -10.81 -8.46
N GLY A 218 23.00 -11.12 -7.84
CA GLY A 218 23.64 -10.20 -6.88
C GLY A 218 22.96 -10.14 -5.51
N ASP A 219 23.05 -8.99 -4.84
CA ASP A 219 22.39 -8.82 -3.54
C ASP A 219 20.87 -8.76 -3.71
N GLN A 220 20.12 -9.01 -2.62
CA GLN A 220 18.66 -8.97 -2.66
C GLN A 220 18.10 -8.08 -1.55
N ALA A 221 17.15 -7.23 -1.89
CA ALA A 221 16.48 -6.38 -0.94
C ALA A 221 15.09 -6.00 -1.43
N LEU A 222 14.15 -5.88 -0.49
CA LEU A 222 12.83 -5.31 -0.74
C LEU A 222 12.32 -4.64 0.53
N THR A 223 12.11 -3.33 0.49
CA THR A 223 11.46 -2.57 1.55
C THR A 223 10.31 -1.76 0.98
N ILE A 224 9.15 -1.84 1.62
CA ILE A 224 7.97 -1.06 1.27
C ILE A 224 7.75 -0.01 2.36
N SER A 225 7.73 1.25 1.96
CA SER A 225 7.43 2.36 2.86
C SER A 225 6.27 3.17 2.33
N TYR A 226 5.63 3.92 3.22
CA TYR A 226 4.67 4.95 2.84
C TYR A 226 4.94 6.25 3.59
N SER A 227 4.40 7.35 3.07
CA SER A 227 4.24 8.60 3.79
C SER A 227 2.90 9.19 3.40
N GLY A 228 2.42 10.11 4.23
CA GLY A 228 1.20 10.85 3.97
C GLY A 228 1.25 12.16 4.73
N ILE A 229 0.20 12.96 4.54
CA ILE A 229 0.12 14.33 5.04
C ILE A 229 0.43 14.50 6.54
N SER A 230 -0.04 13.56 7.36
CA SER A 230 0.16 13.51 8.81
C SER A 230 0.96 12.26 9.22
N LEU A 231 1.66 11.66 8.27
CA LEU A 231 2.35 10.38 8.41
C LEU A 231 3.76 10.49 7.84
N SER A 232 4.74 10.69 8.71
CA SER A 232 6.14 10.68 8.30
C SER A 232 6.49 9.37 7.59
N LYS A 233 7.41 9.45 6.62
CA LYS A 233 7.88 8.27 5.89
C LYS A 233 8.31 7.18 6.87
N GLN A 234 7.75 6.00 6.70
CA GLN A 234 8.07 4.84 7.51
C GLN A 234 7.83 3.57 6.70
N THR A 235 8.55 2.50 7.06
CA THR A 235 8.23 1.16 6.57
C THR A 235 6.79 0.83 6.92
N VAL A 236 6.04 0.28 5.95
CA VAL A 236 4.65 -0.12 6.20
C VAL A 236 4.66 -1.19 7.30
N PRO A 237 4.03 -0.94 8.45
CA PRO A 237 4.10 -1.85 9.59
C PRO A 237 3.27 -3.11 9.33
N ALA A 238 3.63 -4.22 9.96
CA ALA A 238 2.89 -5.49 9.86
C ALA A 238 1.39 -5.34 10.17
N SER A 239 1.04 -4.44 11.10
CA SER A 239 -0.33 -4.13 11.50
C SER A 239 -1.14 -3.39 10.43
N ALA A 240 -0.51 -2.87 9.38
CA ALA A 240 -1.18 -2.25 8.24
C ALA A 240 -1.46 -3.24 7.10
N TYR A 241 -0.87 -4.45 7.13
CA TYR A 241 -1.12 -5.47 6.11
C TYR A 241 -2.27 -6.37 6.50
N TYR A 242 -3.17 -6.57 5.53
CA TYR A 242 -4.30 -7.47 5.65
C TYR A 242 -4.44 -8.34 4.41
N ARG A 243 -4.95 -9.54 4.60
CA ARG A 243 -5.32 -10.49 3.55
C ARG A 243 -6.74 -10.93 3.80
N VAL A 244 -7.42 -11.38 2.76
CA VAL A 244 -8.71 -12.03 2.93
C VAL A 244 -8.43 -13.49 3.24
N SER A 245 -9.01 -14.01 4.31
CA SER A 245 -9.10 -15.48 4.41
C SER A 245 -9.99 -15.93 3.26
N THR A 246 -9.40 -16.53 2.23
CA THR A 246 -10.20 -17.28 1.26
C THR A 246 -10.97 -18.32 2.06
N PRO A 247 -12.31 -18.25 2.13
CA PRO A 247 -13.08 -19.32 2.73
C PRO A 247 -12.72 -20.57 1.95
N CYS A 248 -12.20 -21.58 2.62
CA CYS A 248 -11.94 -22.81 1.93
C CYS A 248 -13.31 -23.46 1.73
N GLU A 249 -13.86 -23.36 0.52
CA GLU A 249 -15.11 -24.02 0.13
C GLU A 249 -14.87 -25.54 0.07
N GLY A 250 -14.64 -26.13 1.23
CA GLY A 250 -14.16 -27.49 1.36
C GLY A 250 -12.68 -27.62 1.58
N MET A 251 -12.25 -27.49 2.82
CA MET A 251 -10.95 -28.01 3.23
C MET A 251 -10.98 -29.53 3.10
N TYR A 252 -9.96 -30.15 2.52
CA TYR A 252 -9.85 -31.61 2.42
C TYR A 252 -8.43 -32.09 2.72
N THR A 253 -8.29 -33.37 3.06
CA THR A 253 -6.99 -33.96 3.39
C THR A 253 -6.20 -34.29 2.12
N LEU A 254 -4.94 -33.84 2.05
CA LEU A 254 -3.98 -34.13 0.98
C LEU A 254 -3.20 -35.45 1.21
N LYS A 255 -3.05 -35.85 2.48
CA LYS A 255 -2.36 -37.07 2.92
C LYS A 255 -2.79 -37.45 4.35
N SER A 256 -2.47 -38.66 4.77
CA SER A 256 -2.53 -39.06 6.19
C SER A 256 -1.54 -38.27 7.05
N GLY A 257 -1.86 -38.05 8.32
CA GLY A 257 -0.96 -37.33 9.23
C GLY A 257 -1.63 -36.77 10.48
N ASN A 258 -0.89 -35.93 11.20
CA ASN A 258 -1.40 -35.25 12.39
C ASN A 258 -2.28 -34.06 12.00
N TRP A 259 -3.33 -33.79 12.77
CA TRP A 259 -4.20 -32.64 12.58
C TRP A 259 -3.42 -31.32 12.61
N SER A 260 -2.41 -31.22 13.48
CA SER A 260 -1.54 -30.05 13.58
C SER A 260 -0.55 -29.87 12.43
N ASP A 261 -0.44 -30.82 11.49
CA ASP A 261 0.41 -30.70 10.32
C ASP A 261 -0.33 -29.91 9.23
N VAL A 262 0.09 -28.68 9.01
CA VAL A 262 -0.50 -27.80 7.98
C VAL A 262 -0.45 -28.41 6.57
N SER A 263 0.54 -29.26 6.28
CA SER A 263 0.67 -29.90 4.96
C SER A 263 -0.32 -31.03 4.70
N VAL A 264 -1.11 -31.43 5.71
CA VAL A 264 -2.24 -32.35 5.56
C VAL A 264 -3.43 -31.68 4.89
N TRP A 265 -3.57 -30.36 4.99
CA TRP A 265 -4.80 -29.66 4.61
C TRP A 265 -4.67 -28.93 3.28
N SER A 266 -5.66 -29.12 2.39
CA SER A 266 -5.69 -28.52 1.05
C SER A 266 -5.59 -27.00 1.03
N CYS A 267 -5.97 -26.35 2.13
CA CYS A 267 -5.95 -24.89 2.27
C CYS A 267 -4.64 -24.34 2.83
N GLY A 268 -3.64 -25.20 3.09
CA GLY A 268 -2.34 -24.79 3.62
C GLY A 268 -2.41 -24.10 5.00
N ARG A 269 -3.44 -24.41 5.80
CA ARG A 269 -3.62 -23.97 7.19
C ARG A 269 -4.41 -25.01 7.98
N LEU A 270 -4.38 -24.90 9.31
CA LEU A 270 -5.24 -25.72 10.17
C LEU A 270 -6.73 -25.36 9.99
N PRO A 271 -7.64 -26.34 10.14
CA PRO A 271 -9.08 -26.09 10.14
C PRO A 271 -9.52 -25.13 11.25
N THR A 272 -10.52 -24.29 10.96
CA THR A 272 -11.15 -23.36 11.91
C THR A 272 -12.67 -23.58 11.95
N SER A 273 -13.34 -22.92 12.90
CA SER A 273 -14.80 -22.99 13.12
C SER A 273 -15.66 -22.55 11.93
N THR A 274 -15.05 -22.05 10.84
CA THR A 274 -15.73 -21.65 9.60
C THR A 274 -15.61 -22.70 8.50
N ASP A 275 -14.76 -23.71 8.66
CA ASP A 275 -14.42 -24.66 7.61
C ASP A 275 -15.30 -25.90 7.60
N VAL A 276 -15.74 -26.28 6.40
CA VAL A 276 -16.23 -27.63 6.12
C VAL A 276 -15.02 -28.49 5.74
N VAL A 277 -14.64 -29.43 6.61
CA VAL A 277 -13.49 -30.32 6.43
C VAL A 277 -13.93 -31.65 5.84
N ARG A 278 -13.23 -32.14 4.82
CA ARG A 278 -13.45 -33.44 4.17
C ARG A 278 -12.23 -34.34 4.37
N ILE A 279 -12.40 -35.46 5.04
CA ILE A 279 -11.35 -36.48 5.14
C ILE A 279 -11.52 -37.43 3.96
N MET A 280 -10.60 -37.33 2.99
CA MET A 280 -10.61 -38.12 1.74
C MET A 280 -10.42 -39.61 2.00
N SER A 281 -10.86 -40.45 1.06
CA SER A 281 -10.66 -41.91 1.11
C SER A 281 -9.22 -42.27 1.42
N ASP A 282 -9.02 -43.33 2.20
CA ASP A 282 -7.71 -43.89 2.53
C ASP A 282 -6.77 -42.95 3.32
N HIS A 283 -7.24 -41.77 3.72
CA HIS A 283 -6.51 -40.88 4.61
C HIS A 283 -6.88 -41.14 6.07
N THR A 284 -5.86 -41.16 6.91
CA THR A 284 -5.98 -41.30 8.37
C THR A 284 -5.40 -40.07 9.03
N ILE A 285 -6.26 -39.31 9.72
CA ILE A 285 -5.87 -38.13 10.48
C ILE A 285 -5.85 -38.44 11.97
N VAL A 286 -4.78 -38.04 12.65
CA VAL A 286 -4.68 -38.11 14.11
C VAL A 286 -4.92 -36.71 14.68
N LEU A 287 -6.05 -36.50 15.36
CA LEU A 287 -6.32 -35.31 16.15
C LEU A 287 -5.40 -35.28 17.37
N ASN A 288 -4.21 -34.71 17.19
CA ASN A 288 -3.14 -34.63 18.19
C ASN A 288 -3.13 -33.30 18.97
N VAL A 289 -3.99 -32.36 18.60
CA VAL A 289 -4.27 -31.08 19.29
C VAL A 289 -5.77 -30.81 19.24
N ASP A 290 -6.28 -29.96 20.14
CA ASP A 290 -7.67 -29.53 20.06
C ASP A 290 -7.96 -28.81 18.73
N GLY A 291 -9.14 -29.06 18.17
CA GLY A 291 -9.56 -28.53 16.89
C GLY A 291 -10.97 -27.94 16.94
N THR A 292 -11.27 -27.04 16.01
CA THR A 292 -12.63 -26.58 15.76
C THR A 292 -12.91 -26.51 14.28
N VAL A 293 -14.10 -26.94 13.87
CA VAL A 293 -14.57 -26.93 12.48
C VAL A 293 -16.03 -26.47 12.41
N LYS A 294 -16.47 -25.97 11.25
CA LYS A 294 -17.89 -25.74 10.99
C LYS A 294 -18.60 -27.08 10.78
N ASN A 295 -17.99 -27.97 9.99
CA ASN A 295 -18.53 -29.29 9.72
C ASN A 295 -17.38 -30.26 9.37
N LEU A 296 -17.59 -31.55 9.61
CA LEU A 296 -16.67 -32.62 9.26
C LEU A 296 -17.39 -33.69 8.43
N VAL A 297 -16.85 -33.96 7.24
CA VAL A 297 -17.39 -34.91 6.27
C VAL A 297 -16.35 -36.00 6.00
N TYR A 298 -16.76 -37.26 6.10
CA TYR A 298 -15.90 -38.40 5.79
C TYR A 298 -16.22 -38.92 4.39
N LEU A 299 -15.22 -38.96 3.52
CA LEU A 299 -15.32 -39.50 2.15
C LEU A 299 -14.52 -40.80 2.02
N GLY A 300 -14.65 -41.68 3.03
CA GLY A 300 -13.94 -42.96 3.12
C GLY A 300 -12.67 -42.94 3.98
N GLY A 301 -12.28 -41.78 4.51
CA GLY A 301 -11.15 -41.65 5.44
C GLY A 301 -11.53 -41.81 6.91
N THR A 302 -10.55 -41.64 7.78
CA THR A 302 -10.65 -41.87 9.23
C THR A 302 -10.06 -40.73 10.05
N LEU A 303 -10.67 -40.45 11.21
CA LEU A 303 -10.15 -39.53 12.23
C LEU A 303 -9.95 -40.30 13.54
N HIS A 304 -8.72 -40.31 14.05
CA HIS A 304 -8.39 -40.86 15.36
C HIS A 304 -8.12 -39.75 16.36
N TYR A 305 -8.59 -39.92 17.59
CA TYR A 305 -8.35 -38.99 18.68
C TYR A 305 -7.17 -39.46 19.52
N SER A 306 -6.23 -38.57 19.83
CA SER A 306 -5.31 -38.77 20.93
C SER A 306 -6.08 -38.70 22.26
N ALA A 307 -5.59 -39.38 23.31
CA ALA A 307 -6.33 -39.63 24.56
C ALA A 307 -6.85 -38.38 25.33
N THR A 308 -6.47 -37.18 24.93
CA THR A 308 -6.83 -35.91 25.60
C THR A 308 -7.35 -34.82 24.66
N THR A 309 -7.54 -35.09 23.37
CA THR A 309 -7.90 -34.04 22.40
C THR A 309 -9.39 -33.96 22.14
N LYS A 310 -9.86 -32.76 21.82
CA LYS A 310 -11.26 -32.46 21.53
C LYS A 310 -11.40 -31.80 20.18
N LEU A 311 -12.41 -32.24 19.41
CA LEU A 311 -12.86 -31.56 18.20
C LEU A 311 -14.22 -30.93 18.46
N VAL A 312 -14.32 -29.61 18.32
CA VAL A 312 -15.59 -28.87 18.44
C VAL A 312 -16.16 -28.62 17.04
N ILE A 313 -17.39 -29.07 16.80
CA ILE A 313 -18.13 -28.82 15.56
C ILE A 313 -19.18 -27.75 15.85
N ASN A 314 -19.06 -26.58 15.22
CA ASN A 314 -19.99 -25.46 15.39
C ASN A 314 -20.97 -25.44 14.21
N ASP A 315 -22.18 -25.94 14.46
CA ASP A 315 -23.32 -25.86 13.54
C ASP A 315 -23.96 -24.45 13.49
#